data_AF-A0A7W0KY39-F1
#
_entry.id   AF-A0A7W0KY39-F1
#
_cell.length_a   1.000
_cell.length_b   1.000
_cell.length_c   1.000
_cell.angle_alpha   90.00
_cell.angle_beta   90.00
_cell.angle_gamma   90.00
#
_symmetry.space_group_name_H-M   'P 1'
#
loop_
_entity.id
_entity.type
_entity.pdbx_description
1 polymer ?
#
loop_
_entity_poly.entity_id
_entity_poly.type
_entity_poly.pdbx_seq_one_letter_code
_entity_poly.pdbx_strand_id
1 'polypeptide(L)'
;MTGIDRAGVPSSEVAREDGRRRREFPPILDLVPVAVGLVGLVAASVDAGGSSSVALIRTLAGAAFLGAITDAMLLGHWYLVQPGLPRGLLHELVDAVGWVWPVEVVALLLPTGMASVWSGAVDDGWGGTLGWFWAACAVTTIVLVFVTKAALREREYSAVMAATGLLYLAILTAFGTDLVARAVLAG
;
A
#
# COMPACT_ATOMS: atom_id res chain seq x y z
N MET A 1 -18.87 -27.94 13.08
CA MET A 1 -18.14 -28.80 14.03
C MET A 1 -16.77 -29.12 13.44
N THR A 2 -15.77 -28.34 13.81
CA THR A 2 -14.37 -28.76 13.84
C THR A 2 -13.93 -28.57 15.29
N GLY A 3 -13.64 -29.68 15.95
CA GLY A 3 -13.34 -29.72 17.38
C GLY A 3 -12.01 -29.05 17.67
N ILE A 4 -12.07 -27.91 18.33
CA ILE A 4 -11.02 -27.44 19.22
C ILE A 4 -11.72 -27.14 20.54
N ASP A 5 -12.03 -28.19 21.29
CA ASP A 5 -12.23 -28.07 22.73
C ASP A 5 -10.85 -27.78 23.32
N ARG A 6 -10.55 -26.49 23.56
CA ARG A 6 -9.42 -26.13 24.41
C ARG A 6 -9.76 -26.60 25.82
N ALA A 7 -9.23 -27.76 26.19
CA ALA A 7 -9.18 -28.20 27.58
C ALA A 7 -8.69 -27.01 28.42
N GLY A 8 -9.52 -26.59 29.37
CA GLY A 8 -9.27 -25.41 30.19
C GLY A 8 -7.92 -25.55 30.89
N VAL A 9 -6.97 -24.72 30.47
CA VAL A 9 -5.70 -24.55 31.18
C VAL A 9 -6.05 -24.13 32.60
N PRO A 10 -5.64 -24.88 33.64
CA PRO A 10 -5.90 -24.49 35.01
C PRO A 10 -5.36 -23.08 35.26
N SER A 11 -6.13 -22.25 35.93
CA SER A 11 -5.84 -20.82 36.20
C SER A 11 -4.48 -20.56 36.88
N SER A 12 -3.85 -21.59 37.43
CA SER A 12 -2.49 -21.56 37.99
C SER A 12 -1.37 -21.66 36.95
N GLU A 13 -1.63 -22.21 35.75
CA GLU A 13 -0.69 -22.20 34.61
C GLU A 13 -0.74 -20.87 33.85
N VAL A 14 -1.93 -20.30 33.66
CA VAL A 14 -2.13 -18.97 33.05
C VAL A 14 -1.41 -17.88 33.86
N ALA A 15 -1.50 -17.95 35.20
CA ALA A 15 -0.78 -17.03 36.09
C ALA A 15 0.76 -17.22 36.07
N ARG A 16 1.26 -18.41 35.68
CA ARG A 16 2.70 -18.66 35.51
C ARG A 16 3.21 -18.23 34.12
N GLU A 17 2.37 -18.28 33.09
CA GLU A 17 2.70 -17.75 31.75
C GLU A 17 2.69 -16.22 31.70
N ASP A 18 1.82 -15.55 32.44
CA ASP A 18 1.79 -14.07 32.54
C ASP A 18 3.09 -13.46 33.11
N GLY A 19 3.83 -14.23 33.94
CA GLY A 19 5.16 -13.85 34.42
C GLY A 19 6.26 -13.92 33.36
N ARG A 20 5.96 -14.52 32.20
CA ARG A 20 6.86 -14.68 31.07
C ARG A 20 6.25 -13.95 29.87
N ARG A 21 6.11 -12.61 29.95
CA ARG A 21 5.99 -11.78 28.74
C ARG A 21 7.06 -12.26 27.76
N ARG A 22 6.66 -13.05 26.75
CA ARG A 22 7.56 -13.41 25.67
C ARG A 22 8.05 -12.08 25.13
N ARG A 23 9.36 -11.88 25.12
CA ARG A 23 9.94 -10.67 24.56
C ARG A 23 9.43 -10.59 23.12
N GLU A 24 8.57 -9.63 22.85
CA GLU A 24 8.18 -9.30 21.49
C GLU A 24 9.46 -8.95 20.72
N PHE A 25 9.47 -9.26 19.42
CA PHE A 25 10.58 -8.88 18.58
C PHE A 25 10.75 -7.36 18.67
N PRO A 26 11.96 -6.82 18.89
CA PRO A 26 12.13 -5.39 19.06
C PRO A 26 11.78 -4.69 17.73
N PRO A 27 10.68 -3.91 17.67
CA PRO A 27 10.13 -3.39 16.41
C PRO A 27 11.07 -2.42 15.70
N ILE A 28 12.05 -1.88 16.42
CA ILE A 28 13.10 -1.03 15.84
C ILE A 28 13.96 -1.77 14.81
N LEU A 29 14.02 -3.10 14.85
CA LEU A 29 14.76 -3.88 13.85
C LEU A 29 14.12 -3.82 12.46
N ASP A 30 12.82 -3.53 12.37
CA ASP A 30 12.13 -3.34 11.08
C ASP A 30 12.61 -2.07 10.35
N LEU A 31 13.28 -1.15 11.07
CA LEU A 31 13.91 0.03 10.48
C LEU A 31 15.20 -0.30 9.72
N VAL A 32 15.82 -1.47 9.96
CA VAL A 32 17.07 -1.85 9.28
C VAL A 32 16.84 -2.03 7.77
N PRO A 33 15.87 -2.85 7.30
CA PRO A 33 15.52 -2.92 5.88
C PRO A 33 15.12 -1.56 5.30
N VAL A 34 14.36 -0.75 6.05
CA VAL A 34 13.94 0.59 5.62
C VAL A 34 15.14 1.50 5.39
N ALA A 35 16.12 1.52 6.30
CA ALA A 35 17.32 2.33 6.17
C ALA A 35 18.18 1.91 4.96
N VAL A 36 18.37 0.60 4.77
CA VAL A 36 19.10 0.07 3.61
C VAL A 36 18.37 0.41 2.30
N GLY A 37 17.05 0.22 2.27
CA GLY A 37 16.21 0.57 1.12
C GLY A 37 16.27 2.06 0.81
N LEU A 38 16.20 2.93 1.83
CA LEU A 38 16.26 4.38 1.66
C LEU A 38 17.58 4.83 1.01
N VAL A 39 18.72 4.26 1.43
CA VAL A 39 20.02 4.53 0.80
C VAL A 39 19.99 4.14 -0.68
N GLY A 40 19.45 2.96 -1.02
CA GLY A 40 19.30 2.51 -2.39
C GLY A 40 18.40 3.41 -3.24
N LEU A 41 17.25 3.82 -2.70
CA LEU A 41 16.30 4.71 -3.38
C LEU A 41 16.91 6.09 -3.62
N VAL A 42 17.61 6.67 -2.64
CA VAL A 42 18.32 7.95 -2.79
C VAL A 42 19.40 7.84 -3.87
N ALA A 43 20.21 6.78 -3.84
CA ALA A 43 21.24 6.57 -4.84
C ALA A 43 20.64 6.44 -6.26
N ALA A 44 19.56 5.65 -6.41
CA ALA A 44 18.86 5.49 -7.68
C ALA A 44 18.22 6.80 -8.17
N SER A 45 17.65 7.62 -7.28
CA SER A 45 17.10 8.93 -7.64
C SER A 45 18.15 9.93 -8.10
N VAL A 46 19.37 9.86 -7.54
CA VAL A 46 20.49 10.71 -7.98
C VAL A 46 21.03 10.23 -9.33
N ASP A 47 21.12 8.91 -9.53
CA ASP A 47 21.59 8.29 -10.78
C ASP A 47 20.62 8.53 -11.96
N ALA A 48 19.31 8.60 -11.69
CA ALA A 48 18.28 8.84 -12.71
C ALA A 48 18.44 10.14 -13.52
N GLY A 49 19.26 11.09 -13.04
CA GLY A 49 19.53 12.36 -13.73
C GLY A 49 18.36 13.36 -13.69
N GLY A 50 18.53 14.51 -14.35
CA GLY A 50 17.53 15.57 -14.38
C GLY A 50 17.40 16.33 -13.05
N SER A 51 16.17 16.72 -12.68
CA SER A 51 15.91 17.41 -11.41
C SER A 51 15.94 16.43 -10.24
N SER A 52 17.05 16.40 -9.51
CA SER A 52 17.27 15.46 -8.39
C SER A 52 16.15 15.52 -7.34
N SER A 53 15.58 16.71 -7.09
CA SER A 53 14.47 16.87 -6.14
C SER A 53 13.19 16.17 -6.60
N VAL A 54 12.85 16.25 -7.89
CA VAL A 54 11.65 15.61 -8.45
C VAL A 54 11.83 14.09 -8.50
N ALA A 55 13.00 13.64 -8.95
CA ALA A 55 13.34 12.22 -8.97
C ALA A 55 13.29 11.61 -7.56
N LEU A 56 13.81 12.31 -6.55
CA LEU A 56 13.77 11.87 -5.16
C LEU A 56 12.34 11.76 -4.64
N ILE A 57 11.52 12.79 -4.84
CA ILE A 57 10.13 12.79 -4.38
C ILE A 57 9.33 11.64 -5.03
N ARG A 58 9.46 11.43 -6.35
CA ARG A 58 8.74 10.35 -7.06
C ARG A 58 9.19 8.95 -6.66
N THR A 59 10.48 8.76 -6.39
CA THR A 59 10.99 7.46 -5.99
C THR A 59 10.57 7.13 -4.55
N LEU A 60 10.68 8.10 -3.63
CA LEU A 60 10.28 7.88 -2.24
C LEU A 60 8.77 7.77 -2.07
N ALA A 61 7.99 8.62 -2.74
CA ALA A 61 6.53 8.56 -2.71
C ALA A 61 6.03 7.24 -3.31
N GLY A 62 6.58 6.81 -4.45
CA GLY A 62 6.16 5.57 -5.10
C GLY A 62 6.54 4.34 -4.29
N ALA A 63 7.72 4.32 -3.68
CA ALA A 63 8.12 3.24 -2.77
C ALA A 63 7.19 3.15 -1.55
N ALA A 64 6.85 4.29 -0.93
CA ALA A 64 5.91 4.33 0.18
C ALA A 64 4.50 3.89 -0.25
N PHE A 65 4.04 4.34 -1.42
CA PHE A 65 2.72 4.05 -1.96
C PHE A 65 2.55 2.58 -2.31
N LEU A 66 3.46 2.03 -3.11
CA LEU A 66 3.47 0.63 -3.50
C LEU A 66 3.70 -0.28 -2.30
N GLY A 67 4.56 0.11 -1.36
CA GLY A 67 4.75 -0.59 -0.10
C GLY A 67 3.46 -0.68 0.71
N ALA A 68 2.82 0.46 0.97
CA ALA A 68 1.60 0.53 1.77
C ALA A 68 0.44 -0.26 1.15
N ILE A 69 0.21 -0.16 -0.17
CA ILE A 69 -0.89 -0.89 -0.82
C ILE A 69 -0.62 -2.40 -0.86
N THR A 70 0.65 -2.79 -1.04
CA THR A 70 1.04 -4.20 -1.02
C THR A 70 0.86 -4.78 0.38
N ASP A 71 1.28 -4.06 1.42
CA ASP A 71 1.10 -4.50 2.80
C ASP A 71 -0.37 -4.62 3.18
N ALA A 72 -1.19 -3.62 2.82
CA ALA A 72 -2.65 -3.65 3.02
C ALA A 72 -3.27 -4.89 2.35
N MET A 73 -2.88 -5.16 1.11
CA MET A 73 -3.39 -6.29 0.33
C MET A 73 -2.91 -7.64 0.89
N LEU A 74 -1.63 -7.78 1.26
CA LEU A 74 -1.08 -9.00 1.85
C LEU A 74 -1.74 -9.32 3.19
N LEU A 75 -1.91 -8.30 4.04
CA LEU A 75 -2.65 -8.46 5.28
C LEU A 75 -4.09 -8.88 4.98
N GLY A 76 -4.75 -8.22 4.02
CA GLY A 76 -6.07 -8.59 3.54
C GLY A 76 -6.15 -10.06 3.10
N HIS A 77 -5.18 -10.55 2.34
CA HIS A 77 -5.13 -11.95 1.95
C HIS A 77 -5.04 -12.89 3.17
N TRP A 78 -4.27 -12.53 4.19
CA TRP A 78 -4.15 -13.31 5.43
C TRP A 78 -5.48 -13.45 6.19
N TYR A 79 -6.36 -12.45 6.11
CA TYR A 79 -7.72 -12.54 6.69
C TYR A 79 -8.58 -13.63 6.05
N LEU A 80 -8.31 -14.02 4.79
CA LEU A 80 -9.06 -15.10 4.13
C LEU A 80 -8.72 -16.48 4.71
N VAL A 81 -7.48 -16.66 5.15
CA VAL A 81 -6.97 -17.96 5.64
C VAL A 81 -7.00 -18.04 7.16
N GLN A 82 -6.97 -16.90 7.86
CA GLN A 82 -7.01 -16.86 9.32
C GLN A 82 -8.12 -15.91 9.83
N PRO A 83 -9.34 -16.44 10.05
CA PRO A 83 -10.42 -15.71 10.69
C PRO A 83 -10.05 -15.33 12.14
N GLY A 84 -10.23 -14.06 12.51
CA GLY A 84 -10.07 -13.59 13.90
C GLY A 84 -8.93 -12.60 14.15
N LEU A 85 -8.21 -12.14 13.12
CA LEU A 85 -7.25 -11.04 13.27
C LEU A 85 -7.94 -9.70 13.63
N PRO A 86 -7.28 -8.79 14.36
CA PRO A 86 -7.87 -7.51 14.75
C PRO A 86 -8.06 -6.58 13.55
N ARG A 87 -9.32 -6.32 13.20
CA ARG A 87 -9.72 -5.39 12.11
C ARG A 87 -9.06 -4.01 12.11
N GLY A 88 -8.59 -3.55 13.28
CA GLY A 88 -7.89 -2.27 13.43
C GLY A 88 -6.63 -2.17 12.58
N LEU A 89 -5.87 -3.27 12.45
CA LEU A 89 -4.64 -3.28 11.65
C LEU A 89 -4.92 -3.03 10.17
N LEU A 90 -5.97 -3.66 9.64
CA LEU A 90 -6.35 -3.46 8.24
C LEU A 90 -6.85 -2.04 8.00
N HIS A 91 -7.58 -1.46 8.96
CA HIS A 91 -8.02 -0.07 8.88
C HIS A 91 -6.83 0.90 8.86
N GLU A 92 -5.82 0.67 9.70
CA GLU A 92 -4.59 1.47 9.75
C GLU A 92 -3.80 1.43 8.43
N LEU A 93 -3.66 0.26 7.80
CA LEU A 93 -2.99 0.16 6.51
C LEU A 93 -3.78 0.85 5.39
N VAL A 94 -5.10 0.70 5.36
CA VAL A 94 -5.95 1.39 4.38
C VAL A 94 -5.91 2.91 4.60
N ASP A 95 -5.84 3.36 5.86
CA ASP A 95 -5.58 4.77 6.20
C ASP A 95 -4.23 5.25 5.65
N ALA A 96 -3.16 4.48 5.85
CA ALA A 96 -1.84 4.79 5.35
C ALA A 96 -1.82 4.93 3.81
N VAL A 97 -2.44 4.00 3.08
CA VAL A 97 -2.60 4.09 1.62
C VAL A 97 -3.32 5.39 1.23
N GLY A 98 -4.42 5.71 1.91
CA GLY A 98 -5.19 6.94 1.65
C GLY A 98 -4.39 8.22 1.88
N TRP A 99 -3.46 8.22 2.84
CA TRP A 99 -2.56 9.35 3.12
C TRP A 99 -1.38 9.46 2.15
N VAL A 100 -0.83 8.34 1.70
CA VAL A 100 0.31 8.31 0.78
C VAL A 100 -0.13 8.55 -0.67
N TRP A 101 -1.32 8.08 -1.07
CA TRP A 101 -1.87 8.29 -2.42
C TRP A 101 -1.80 9.74 -2.93
N PRO A 102 -2.25 10.78 -2.19
CA PRO A 102 -2.19 12.14 -2.72
C PRO A 102 -0.75 12.63 -2.90
N VAL A 103 0.18 12.19 -2.05
CA VAL A 103 1.61 12.51 -2.19
C VAL A 103 2.15 11.92 -3.48
N GLU A 104 1.81 10.66 -3.78
CA GLU A 104 2.22 9.98 -5.00
C GLU A 104 1.66 10.66 -6.26
N VAL A 105 0.34 10.89 -6.30
CA VAL A 105 -0.29 11.52 -7.47
C VAL A 105 0.27 12.92 -7.72
N VAL A 106 0.48 13.72 -6.66
CA VAL A 106 1.09 15.04 -6.80
C VAL A 106 2.54 14.92 -7.31
N ALA A 107 3.33 13.97 -6.80
CA ALA A 107 4.70 13.75 -7.24
C ALA A 107 4.78 13.41 -8.75
N LEU A 108 3.85 12.60 -9.25
CA LEU A 108 3.76 12.23 -10.66
C LEU A 108 3.26 13.38 -11.56
N LEU A 109 2.56 14.37 -10.99
CA LEU A 109 2.11 15.56 -11.69
C LEU A 109 3.17 16.68 -11.76
N LEU A 110 4.22 16.64 -10.94
CA LEU A 110 5.30 17.65 -10.97
C LEU A 110 5.95 17.71 -12.38
N PRO A 111 6.31 18.90 -12.91
CA PRO A 111 6.89 19.00 -14.25
C PRO A 111 8.31 18.43 -14.38
N THR A 112 8.68 17.76 -15.47
CA THR A 112 7.80 17.15 -16.50
C THR A 112 7.11 15.92 -15.92
N GLY A 113 5.78 15.85 -15.98
CA GLY A 113 4.97 14.83 -15.29
C GLY A 113 3.70 14.50 -16.06
N MET A 114 2.83 13.62 -15.54
CA MET A 114 1.73 13.01 -16.32
C MET A 114 0.77 13.99 -17.00
N ALA A 115 0.63 15.21 -16.48
CA ALA A 115 -0.15 16.26 -17.14
C ALA A 115 0.39 16.64 -18.54
N SER A 116 1.69 16.47 -18.79
CA SER A 116 2.32 16.78 -20.08
C SER A 116 1.93 15.81 -21.20
N VAL A 117 1.39 14.64 -20.86
CA VAL A 117 0.85 13.68 -21.83
C VAL A 117 -0.40 14.26 -22.49
N TRP A 118 -1.28 14.89 -21.71
CA TRP A 118 -2.51 15.51 -22.24
C TRP A 118 -2.26 16.77 -23.05
N SER A 119 -1.17 17.49 -22.75
CA SER A 119 -0.75 18.63 -23.58
C SER A 119 0.02 18.22 -24.84
N GLY A 120 0.33 16.92 -25.01
CA GLY A 120 1.17 16.42 -26.11
C GLY A 120 2.65 16.79 -25.99
N ALA A 121 3.10 17.26 -24.83
CA ALA A 121 4.51 17.59 -24.59
C ALA A 121 5.35 16.34 -24.27
N VAL A 122 4.70 15.27 -23.78
CA VAL A 122 5.25 13.92 -23.72
C VAL A 122 4.40 13.03 -24.60
N ASP A 123 5.02 12.38 -25.58
CA ASP A 123 4.34 11.41 -26.44
C ASP A 123 4.35 10.05 -25.74
N ASP A 124 3.16 9.53 -25.42
CA ASP A 124 3.02 8.20 -24.83
C ASP A 124 3.07 7.08 -25.89
N GLY A 125 3.14 7.41 -27.18
CA GLY A 125 3.14 6.46 -28.30
C GLY A 125 1.76 5.85 -28.62
N TRP A 126 0.72 6.22 -27.86
CA TRP A 126 -0.64 5.69 -27.97
C TRP A 126 -1.70 6.80 -28.06
N GLY A 127 -1.31 8.01 -28.48
CA GLY A 127 -2.20 9.14 -28.69
C GLY A 127 -2.87 9.65 -27.40
N GLY A 128 -2.20 9.56 -26.25
CA GLY A 128 -2.71 10.00 -24.95
C GLY A 128 -3.54 8.95 -24.21
N THR A 129 -3.73 7.75 -24.79
CA THR A 129 -4.48 6.65 -24.16
C THR A 129 -3.87 6.25 -22.82
N LEU A 130 -2.54 6.25 -22.72
CA LEU A 130 -1.82 5.83 -21.53
C LEU A 130 -1.94 6.88 -20.41
N GLY A 131 -1.99 8.17 -20.78
CA GLY A 131 -2.31 9.27 -19.86
C GLY A 131 -3.72 9.15 -19.26
N TRP A 132 -4.73 8.80 -20.08
CA TRP A 132 -6.09 8.57 -19.59
C TRP A 132 -6.22 7.32 -18.74
N PHE A 133 -5.54 6.23 -19.13
CA PHE A 133 -5.48 5.01 -18.32
C PHE A 133 -4.88 5.28 -16.94
N TRP A 134 -3.78 6.04 -16.88
CA TRP A 134 -3.17 6.46 -15.62
C TRP A 134 -4.15 7.24 -14.73
N ALA A 135 -4.87 8.23 -15.29
CA ALA A 135 -5.87 8.98 -14.54
C ALA A 135 -7.00 8.08 -14.02
N ALA A 136 -7.50 7.16 -14.86
CA ALA A 136 -8.50 6.20 -14.45
C ALA A 136 -8.00 5.32 -13.29
N CYS A 137 -6.75 4.83 -13.35
CA CYS A 137 -6.12 4.10 -12.27
C CYS A 137 -6.00 4.93 -10.98
N ALA A 138 -5.53 6.18 -11.09
CA ALA A 138 -5.37 7.07 -9.93
C ALA A 138 -6.72 7.32 -9.23
N VAL A 139 -7.75 7.68 -9.98
CA VAL A 139 -9.10 7.92 -9.46
C VAL A 139 -9.72 6.65 -8.89
N THR A 140 -9.61 5.52 -9.59
CA THR A 140 -10.19 4.26 -9.13
C THR A 140 -9.53 3.79 -7.83
N THR A 141 -8.22 3.97 -7.70
CA THR A 141 -7.49 3.62 -6.48
C THR A 141 -8.04 4.34 -5.27
N ILE A 142 -8.21 5.67 -5.33
CA ILE A 142 -8.72 6.42 -4.18
C ILE A 142 -10.19 6.10 -3.87
N VAL A 143 -11.01 5.86 -4.90
CA VAL A 143 -12.39 5.39 -4.72
C VAL A 143 -12.39 4.04 -3.99
N LEU A 144 -11.56 3.09 -4.41
CA LEU A 144 -11.47 1.78 -3.76
C LEU A 144 -10.96 1.87 -2.32
N VAL A 145 -10.03 2.78 -2.02
CA VAL A 145 -9.61 3.06 -0.64
C VAL A 145 -10.82 3.49 0.21
N PHE A 146 -11.61 4.47 -0.26
CA PHE A 146 -12.79 4.92 0.48
C PHE A 146 -13.86 3.84 0.64
N VAL A 147 -14.15 3.07 -0.40
CA VAL A 147 -15.12 1.97 -0.35
C VAL A 147 -14.64 0.87 0.59
N THR A 148 -13.34 0.57 0.59
CA THR A 148 -12.73 -0.40 1.52
C THR A 148 -12.90 0.08 2.97
N LYS A 149 -12.64 1.36 3.25
CA LYS A 149 -12.88 1.94 4.59
C LYS A 149 -14.34 1.86 5.00
N ALA A 150 -15.26 2.11 4.06
CA ALA A 150 -16.68 1.98 4.31
C ALA A 150 -17.05 0.53 4.65
N ALA A 151 -16.53 -0.46 3.91
CA ALA A 151 -16.74 -1.87 4.20
C ALA A 151 -16.20 -2.26 5.59
N LEU A 152 -15.02 -1.80 5.99
CA LEU A 152 -14.43 -2.11 7.30
C LEU A 152 -15.18 -1.53 8.50
N ARG A 153 -16.09 -0.57 8.29
CA ARG A 153 -16.97 -0.03 9.35
C ARG A 153 -18.13 -0.96 9.70
N GLU A 154 -18.47 -1.89 8.81
CA GLU A 154 -19.53 -2.86 9.05
C GLU A 154 -19.12 -3.90 10.09
N ARG A 155 -20.10 -4.40 10.84
CA ARG A 155 -19.86 -5.36 11.94
C ARG A 155 -19.72 -6.80 11.45
N GLU A 156 -20.27 -7.10 10.29
CA GLU A 156 -20.32 -8.44 9.73
C GLU A 156 -18.94 -8.92 9.29
N TYR A 157 -18.61 -10.18 9.56
CA TYR A 157 -17.35 -10.77 9.12
C TYR A 157 -17.21 -10.79 7.58
N SER A 158 -18.35 -10.91 6.88
CA SER A 158 -18.41 -10.81 5.41
C SER A 158 -17.89 -9.47 4.88
N ALA A 159 -17.93 -8.40 5.69
CA ALA A 159 -17.42 -7.10 5.30
C ALA A 159 -15.89 -7.07 5.23
N VAL A 160 -15.21 -7.81 6.13
CA VAL A 160 -13.76 -8.01 6.04
C VAL A 160 -13.43 -8.77 4.77
N MET A 161 -14.16 -9.84 4.45
CA MET A 161 -13.96 -10.58 3.20
C MET A 161 -14.17 -9.69 1.96
N ALA A 162 -15.21 -8.84 1.96
CA ALA A 162 -15.42 -7.87 0.89
C ALA A 162 -14.27 -6.85 0.77
N ALA A 163 -13.79 -6.32 1.90
CA ALA A 163 -12.66 -5.40 1.94
C ALA A 163 -11.40 -6.02 1.33
N THR A 164 -11.14 -7.31 1.55
CA THR A 164 -10.00 -7.99 0.92
C THR A 164 -10.12 -8.01 -0.61
N GLY A 165 -11.30 -8.34 -1.15
CA GLY A 165 -11.55 -8.29 -2.60
C GLY A 165 -11.39 -6.88 -3.19
N LEU A 166 -11.80 -5.85 -2.46
CA LEU A 166 -11.58 -4.46 -2.87
C LEU A 166 -10.09 -4.09 -2.87
N LEU A 167 -9.30 -4.61 -1.93
CA LEU A 167 -7.86 -4.40 -1.88
C LEU A 167 -7.11 -5.08 -3.02
N TYR A 168 -7.59 -6.22 -3.52
CA TYR A 168 -7.08 -6.84 -4.76
C TYR A 168 -7.29 -5.93 -5.98
N LEU A 169 -8.44 -5.27 -6.07
CA LEU A 169 -8.67 -4.30 -7.15
C LEU A 169 -7.80 -3.05 -6.93
N ALA A 170 -7.67 -2.61 -5.68
CA ALA A 170 -6.91 -1.41 -5.35
C ALA A 170 -5.41 -1.58 -5.65
N ILE A 171 -4.83 -2.75 -5.39
CA ILE A 171 -3.42 -3.00 -5.75
C ILE A 171 -3.22 -2.97 -7.27
N LEU A 172 -4.14 -3.53 -8.07
CA LEU A 172 -4.04 -3.49 -9.53
C LEU A 172 -4.08 -2.05 -10.05
N THR A 173 -5.00 -1.22 -9.54
CA THR A 173 -5.10 0.17 -9.96
C THR A 173 -3.95 1.02 -9.42
N ALA A 174 -3.45 0.76 -8.21
CA ALA A 174 -2.31 1.46 -7.63
C ALA A 174 -1.02 1.20 -8.43
N PHE A 175 -0.76 -0.06 -8.80
CA PHE A 175 0.34 -0.39 -9.70
C PHE A 175 0.18 0.26 -11.07
N GLY A 176 -1.05 0.34 -11.59
CA GLY A 176 -1.36 1.11 -12.80
C GLY A 176 -1.04 2.60 -12.67
N THR A 177 -1.28 3.21 -11.49
CA THR A 177 -0.94 4.62 -11.22
C THR A 177 0.58 4.85 -11.21
N ASP A 178 1.37 3.99 -10.56
CA ASP A 178 2.81 4.20 -10.44
C ASP A 178 3.56 3.75 -11.72
N LEU A 179 3.37 2.50 -12.16
CA LEU A 179 4.20 1.92 -13.22
C LEU A 179 3.96 2.54 -14.59
N VAL A 180 2.72 2.92 -14.91
CA VAL A 180 2.43 3.59 -16.19
C VAL A 180 3.10 4.95 -16.25
N ALA A 181 3.05 5.71 -15.16
CA ALA A 181 3.73 7.00 -15.12
C ALA A 181 5.24 6.86 -15.28
N ARG A 182 5.84 5.84 -14.65
CA ARG A 182 7.27 5.55 -14.83
C ARG A 182 7.61 5.16 -16.26
N ALA A 183 6.80 4.30 -16.89
CA ALA A 183 7.01 3.89 -18.27
C ALA A 183 6.90 5.06 -19.25
N VAL A 184 5.93 5.96 -19.05
CA VAL A 184 5.69 7.11 -19.92
C VAL A 184 6.74 8.21 -19.72
N LEU A 185 7.15 8.49 -18.48
CA LEU A 185 8.06 9.59 -18.17
C LEU A 185 9.55 9.21 -18.32
N ALA A 186 9.86 7.93 -18.51
CA ALA A 186 11.21 7.46 -18.78
C ALA A 186 11.55 7.39 -20.28
N GLY A 187 10.54 7.44 -21.15
CA GLY A 187 10.68 7.49 -22.62
C GLY A 187 10.88 8.91 -23.13
#